data_AF-A0A6M3XHW1-F1
#
_entry.id   AF-A0A6M3XHW1-F1
#
_cell.length_a   1.000
_cell.length_b   1.000
_cell.length_c   1.000
_cell.angle_alpha   90.00
_cell.angle_beta   90.00
_cell.angle_gamma   90.00
#
_symmetry.space_group_name_H-M   'P 1'
#
loop_
_entity.id
_entity.type
_entity.pdbx_description
1 polymer ?
#
loop_
_entity_poly.entity_id
_entity_poly.type
_entity_poly.pdbx_seq_one_letter_code
_entity_poly.pdbx_strand_id
1 'polypeptide(L)'
;MPRWASRITLEVVRVRVERVQEITEADVIAEGVGAYTLARGVLSDAPPDPRWKFIEIWNSINVKRGYGWDTNPWVWVVEFRKMPTTNGKRINE
;
A
#
# COMPACT_ATOMS: atom_id res chain seq x y z
N MET A 1 -16.60 -9.70 -6.42
CA MET A 1 -16.71 -9.93 -4.97
C MET A 1 -17.97 -9.24 -4.46
N PRO A 2 -18.99 -9.95 -3.97
CA PRO A 2 -20.23 -9.34 -3.50
C PRO A 2 -19.99 -8.56 -2.18
N ARG A 3 -20.73 -7.47 -1.96
CA ARG A 3 -20.53 -6.56 -0.80
C ARG A 3 -20.60 -7.28 0.54
N TRP A 4 -21.47 -8.29 0.66
CA TRP A 4 -21.65 -9.07 1.89
C TRP A 4 -20.40 -9.87 2.30
N ALA A 5 -19.51 -10.21 1.36
CA ALA A 5 -18.29 -10.96 1.62
C ALA A 5 -17.06 -10.05 1.81
N SER A 6 -17.19 -8.73 1.65
CA SER A 6 -16.08 -7.80 1.81
C SER A 6 -15.83 -7.47 3.28
N ARG A 7 -14.57 -7.53 3.72
CA ARG A 7 -14.18 -7.14 5.09
C ARG A 7 -14.14 -5.64 5.29
N ILE A 8 -13.86 -4.87 4.24
CA ILE A 8 -13.71 -3.42 4.28
C ILE A 8 -14.33 -2.79 3.04
N THR A 9 -14.80 -1.54 3.16
CA THR A 9 -15.19 -0.71 2.01
C THR A 9 -14.26 0.49 1.94
N LEU A 10 -13.59 0.64 0.80
CA LEU A 10 -12.68 1.74 0.50
C LEU A 10 -13.23 2.55 -0.66
N GLU A 11 -13.31 3.86 -0.50
CA GLU A 11 -13.62 4.83 -1.55
C GLU A 11 -12.31 5.29 -2.20
N VAL A 12 -12.21 5.24 -3.53
CA VAL A 12 -11.07 5.82 -4.25
C VAL A 12 -11.23 7.33 -4.28
N VAL A 13 -10.25 8.07 -3.73
CA VAL A 13 -10.30 9.54 -3.65
C VAL A 13 -9.34 10.23 -4.62
N ARG A 14 -8.32 9.52 -5.10
CA ARG A 14 -7.38 10.02 -6.10
C ARG A 14 -6.76 8.88 -6.89
N VAL A 15 -6.51 9.11 -8.18
CA VAL A 15 -5.73 8.23 -9.04
C VAL A 15 -4.74 9.09 -9.81
N ARG A 16 -3.46 8.72 -9.81
CA ARG A 16 -2.41 9.42 -10.56
C ARG A 16 -1.37 8.44 -11.11
N VAL A 17 -0.57 8.90 -12.05
CA VAL A 17 0.52 8.14 -12.67
C VAL A 17 1.84 8.74 -12.22
N GLU A 18 2.72 7.92 -11.66
CA GLU A 18 4.04 8.33 -11.15
C GLU A 18 5.09 7.27 -11.48
N ARG A 19 6.37 7.65 -11.43
CA ARG A 19 7.47 6.67 -11.45
C ARG A 19 7.61 6.04 -10.07
N VAL A 20 7.90 4.75 -9.98
CA VAL A 20 8.02 4.09 -8.66
C VAL A 20 9.11 4.72 -7.77
N GLN A 21 10.16 5.28 -8.37
CA GLN A 21 11.23 5.96 -7.64
C GLN A 21 10.86 7.38 -7.18
N GLU A 22 9.73 7.95 -7.63
CA GLU A 22 9.19 9.22 -7.13
C GLU A 22 8.49 9.08 -5.77
N ILE A 23 8.38 7.86 -5.25
CA ILE A 23 7.75 7.57 -3.96
C ILE A 23 8.40 8.35 -2.81
N THR A 24 7.58 9.02 -2.01
CA THR A 24 8.03 9.77 -0.82
C THR A 24 8.08 8.87 0.42
N GLU A 25 8.77 9.32 1.47
CA GLU A 25 8.73 8.63 2.77
C GLU A 25 7.31 8.54 3.33
N ALA A 26 6.49 9.59 3.13
CA ALA A 26 5.09 9.60 3.54
C ALA A 26 4.28 8.53 2.80
N ASP A 27 4.52 8.34 1.50
CA ASP A 27 3.88 7.28 0.72
C ASP A 27 4.33 5.89 1.21
N VAL A 28 5.62 5.70 1.50
CA VAL A 28 6.15 4.43 2.06
C VAL A 28 5.47 4.07 3.40
N ILE A 29 5.23 5.07 4.25
CA ILE A 29 4.50 4.89 5.50
C ILE A 29 3.02 4.57 5.24
N ALA A 30 2.38 5.26 4.29
CA ALA A 30 0.98 5.03 3.90
C ALA A 30 0.75 3.63 3.29
N GLU A 31 1.72 3.11 2.55
CA GLU A 31 1.76 1.73 2.04
C GLU A 31 1.94 0.68 3.17
N GLY A 32 2.27 1.14 4.39
CA GLY A 32 2.30 0.32 5.60
C GLY A 32 3.67 -0.19 6.03
N VAL A 33 4.76 0.29 5.40
CA VAL A 33 6.14 -0.18 5.69
C VAL A 33 6.61 0.22 7.10
N GLY A 34 6.22 1.40 7.58
CA GLY A 34 6.55 1.87 8.94
C GLY A 34 5.85 1.07 10.05
N ALA A 35 4.57 0.74 9.87
CA ALA A 35 3.79 -0.04 10.83
C ALA A 35 4.30 -1.49 10.95
N TYR A 36 4.74 -2.08 9.84
CA TYR A 36 5.32 -3.44 9.81
C TYR A 36 6.60 -3.55 10.64
N THR A 37 7.46 -2.53 10.60
CA THR A 37 8.77 -2.54 11.26
C THR A 37 8.65 -2.37 12.77
N LEU A 38 7.72 -1.51 13.23
CA LEU A 38 7.38 -1.35 14.66
C LEU A 38 6.69 -2.60 15.23
N ALA A 39 5.69 -3.16 14.53
CA ALA A 39 4.90 -4.28 15.01
C ALA A 39 5.69 -5.60 15.13
N ARG A 40 6.80 -5.75 14.41
CA ARG A 40 7.69 -6.92 14.49
C ARG A 40 8.93 -6.72 15.36
N GLY A 41 9.08 -5.57 16.03
CA GLY A 41 10.24 -5.32 16.89
C GLY A 41 11.58 -5.27 16.13
N VAL A 42 11.57 -4.92 14.84
CA VAL A 42 12.75 -4.95 13.95
C VAL A 42 13.57 -3.65 14.03
N LEU A 43 13.13 -2.66 14.83
CA LEU A 43 13.83 -1.40 15.03
C LEU A 43 14.96 -1.50 16.08
N SER A 44 15.92 -2.39 15.85
CA SER A 44 17.30 -2.16 16.33
C SER A 44 18.28 -1.97 15.16
N ASP A 45 18.06 -2.64 14.02
CA ASP A 45 19.05 -2.72 12.93
C ASP A 45 18.50 -2.36 11.53
N ALA A 46 17.28 -1.85 11.43
CA ALA A 46 16.73 -1.38 10.15
C ALA A 46 17.48 -0.11 9.70
N PRO A 47 17.85 0.02 8.40
CA PRO A 47 18.41 1.26 7.87
C PRO A 47 17.49 2.45 8.18
N PRO A 48 18.04 3.66 8.39
CA PRO A 48 17.25 4.83 8.75
C PRO A 48 16.26 5.26 7.66
N ASP A 49 16.46 4.84 6.40
CA ASP A 49 15.54 5.12 5.29
C ASP A 49 14.51 3.99 5.10
N PRO A 50 13.21 4.23 5.39
CA PRO A 50 12.16 3.23 5.22
C PRO A 50 11.95 2.80 3.76
N ARG A 51 12.43 3.56 2.78
CA ARG A 51 12.37 3.19 1.36
C ARG A 51 13.09 1.88 1.06
N TRP A 52 14.16 1.54 1.78
CA TRP A 52 14.88 0.29 1.53
C TRP A 52 13.97 -0.94 1.67
N LYS A 53 13.10 -0.94 2.69
CA LYS A 53 12.15 -2.03 2.89
C LYS A 53 11.05 -2.03 1.82
N PHE A 54 10.62 -0.86 1.37
CA PHE A 54 9.71 -0.75 0.24
C PHE A 54 10.31 -1.37 -1.03
N ILE A 55 11.59 -1.08 -1.33
CA ILE A 55 12.31 -1.62 -2.50
C ILE A 55 12.36 -3.16 -2.45
N GLU A 56 12.68 -3.73 -1.28
CA GLU A 56 12.73 -5.18 -1.07
C GLU A 56 11.36 -5.83 -1.38
N ILE A 57 10.28 -5.28 -0.80
CA ILE A 57 8.92 -5.78 -1.01
C ILE A 57 8.52 -5.63 -2.47
N TRP A 58 8.74 -4.45 -3.05
CA TRP A 58 8.47 -4.18 -4.46
C TRP A 58 9.12 -5.22 -5.37
N ASN A 59 10.41 -5.46 -5.17
CA ASN A 59 11.17 -6.41 -5.97
C ASN A 59 10.68 -7.84 -5.79
N SER A 60 10.31 -8.24 -4.57
CA SER A 60 9.78 -9.59 -4.30
C SER A 60 8.50 -9.90 -5.09
N ILE A 61 7.70 -8.87 -5.40
CA ILE A 61 6.42 -9.00 -6.10
C ILE A 61 6.57 -8.80 -7.62
N ASN A 62 7.36 -7.81 -8.03
CA ASN A 62 7.32 -7.28 -9.40
C ASN A 62 8.51 -7.66 -10.29
N VAL A 63 9.65 -8.08 -9.72
CA VAL A 63 10.84 -8.44 -10.53
C VAL A 63 10.54 -9.55 -11.52
N LYS A 64 9.80 -10.60 -11.11
CA LYS A 64 9.44 -11.72 -12.00
C LYS A 64 8.58 -11.31 -13.20
N ARG A 65 7.98 -10.11 -13.17
CA ARG A 65 7.16 -9.54 -14.24
C ARG A 65 7.93 -8.53 -15.11
N GLY A 66 9.22 -8.29 -14.82
CA GLY A 66 10.03 -7.29 -15.52
C GLY A 66 9.90 -5.86 -14.98
N TYR A 67 9.18 -5.67 -13.86
CA TYR A 67 8.93 -4.35 -13.25
C TYR A 67 9.73 -4.15 -11.97
N GLY A 68 10.98 -4.63 -11.94
CA GLY A 68 11.88 -4.42 -10.81
C GLY A 68 12.14 -2.93 -10.53
N TRP A 69 12.58 -2.62 -9.32
CA TRP A 69 12.87 -1.25 -8.89
C TRP A 69 13.83 -0.51 -9.84
N ASP A 70 14.84 -1.22 -10.33
CA ASP A 70 15.88 -0.65 -11.21
C ASP A 70 15.33 -0.25 -12.59
N THR A 71 14.19 -0.82 -13.03
CA THR A 71 13.57 -0.43 -14.30
C THR A 71 12.74 0.85 -14.18
N ASN A 72 12.55 1.34 -12.94
CA ASN A 72 11.78 2.52 -12.60
C ASN A 72 10.44 2.61 -13.36
N PRO A 73 9.56 1.60 -13.29
CA PRO A 73 8.35 1.56 -14.09
C PRO A 73 7.37 2.68 -13.71
N TRP A 74 6.50 3.02 -14.67
CA TRP A 74 5.31 3.82 -14.40
C TRP A 74 4.30 2.99 -13.62
N VAL A 75 3.74 3.59 -12.57
CA VAL A 75 2.77 2.95 -11.68
C VAL A 75 1.52 3.82 -11.54
N TRP A 76 0.41 3.17 -11.21
CA TRP A 76 -0.79 3.86 -10.75
C TRP A 76 -0.72 4.01 -9.24
N VAL A 77 -0.77 5.25 -8.75
CA VAL A 77 -0.92 5.53 -7.33
C VAL A 77 -2.39 5.81 -7.04
N VAL A 78 -2.96 5.02 -6.14
CA VAL A 78 -4.39 5.06 -5.81
C VAL A 78 -4.56 5.38 -4.33
N GLU A 79 -5.18 6.52 -4.05
CA GLU A 79 -5.49 6.93 -2.68
C GLU A 79 -6.89 6.48 -2.29
N PHE A 80 -7.03 5.99 -1.05
CA PHE A 80 -8.29 5.48 -0.52
C PHE A 80 -8.73 6.20 0.75
N ARG A 81 -10.05 6.36 0.89
CA ARG A 81 -10.71 6.67 2.15
C ARG A 81 -11.47 5.46 2.66
N LYS A 82 -11.24 5.08 3.91
CA LYS A 82 -12.01 4.00 4.55
C LYS A 82 -13.43 4.49 4.86
N MET A 83 -14.42 3.77 4.33
CA MET A 83 -15.82 4.05 4.65
C MET A 83 -16.19 3.45 6.01
N PRO A 84 -17.14 4.06 6.75
CA PRO A 84 -17.66 3.49 7.98
C PRO A 84 -18.23 2.09 7.73
N THR A 85 -17.93 1.15 8.63
CA THR A 85 -18.58 -0.17 8.60
C THR A 85 -20.01 0.01 9.10
N THR A 86 -21.00 -0.06 8.22
CA THR A 86 -22.40 -0.15 8.66
C THR A 86 -22.60 -1.54 9.25
N ASN A 87 -22.60 -1.64 10.58
CA ASN A 87 -23.00 -2.86 11.27
C ASN A 87 -24.48 -3.14 10.95
N GLY A 88 -24.72 -4.05 10.00
CA GLY A 88 -25.90 -4.93 9.98
C GLY A 88 -27.28 -4.32 10.19
N LYS A 89 -27.63 -3.19 9.57
CA LYS A 89 -29.04 -2.89 9.31
C LYS A 89 -29.31 -3.01 7.82
N ARG A 90 -29.90 -4.15 7.44
CA ARG A 90 -30.60 -4.32 6.16
C ARG A 90 -31.59 -3.15 6.05
N ILE A 91 -31.29 -2.23 5.15
CA ILE A 91 -32.32 -1.35 4.60
C ILE A 91 -32.85 -2.06 3.35
N ASN A 92 -34.04 -2.62 3.52
CA ASN A 92 -35.04 -2.90 2.48
C ASN A 92 -34.66 -3.87 1.36
N GLU A 93 -35.10 -5.12 1.52
CA GLU A 93 -35.76 -5.89 0.46
C GLU A 93 -36.88 -6.73 1.09
#